data_AF-A0A5N0EGQ2-F1
#
_entry.id   AF-A0A5N0EGQ2-F1
#
_cell.length_a   1.000
_cell.length_b   1.000
_cell.length_c   1.000
_cell.angle_alpha   90.00
_cell.angle_beta   90.00
_cell.angle_gamma   90.00
#
_symmetry.space_group_name_H-M   'P 1'
#
loop_
_entity.id
_entity.type
_entity.pdbx_description
1 polymer ?
#
loop_
_entity_poly.entity_id
_entity_poly.type
_entity_poly.pdbx_seq_one_letter_code
_entity_poly.pdbx_strand_id
1 'polypeptide(L)'
;MTVDGPYEIPPLDDAADITRTTEPQPGETLANTRNWAGFGLLFIGVVIAVVAAVVATWGFGAAALAITIFAAVTLVAGAALVTFDLLRGRKRGSAAPQDAPAWQVIVPPGA
;
A
#
# COMPACT_ATOMS: atom_id res chain seq x y z
N MET A 1 -41.27 3.85 8.55
CA MET A 1 -40.68 5.06 7.95
C MET A 1 -40.22 4.64 6.58
N THR A 2 -41.12 4.71 5.59
CA THR A 2 -40.91 4.17 4.24
C THR A 2 -40.19 5.22 3.41
N VAL A 3 -38.97 4.89 2.97
CA VAL A 3 -38.18 5.69 2.04
C VAL A 3 -38.62 5.30 0.63
N ASP A 4 -39.73 5.87 0.18
CA ASP A 4 -40.24 5.73 -1.19
C ASP A 4 -40.20 7.10 -1.86
N GLY A 5 -39.01 7.50 -2.28
CA GLY A 5 -38.78 8.58 -3.25
C GLY A 5 -38.04 8.01 -4.46
N PRO A 6 -38.19 8.59 -5.66
CA PRO A 6 -37.34 8.23 -6.78
C PRO A 6 -35.89 8.39 -6.32
N TYR A 7 -35.04 7.40 -6.56
CA TYR A 7 -33.60 7.52 -6.28
C TYR A 7 -33.05 8.69 -7.10
N GLU A 8 -33.05 9.90 -6.54
CA GLU A 8 -32.30 11.03 -7.05
C GLU A 8 -30.84 10.67 -6.85
N ILE A 9 -30.18 10.33 -7.96
CA ILE A 9 -28.72 10.26 -8.00
C ILE A 9 -28.25 11.66 -7.58
N PRO A 10 -27.49 11.81 -6.48
CA PRO A 10 -26.92 13.11 -6.12
C PRO A 10 -26.18 13.68 -7.34
N PRO A 11 -26.22 15.00 -7.56
CA PRO A 11 -25.42 15.61 -8.63
C PRO A 11 -23.99 15.07 -8.53
N LEU A 12 -23.39 14.68 -9.66
CA LEU A 12 -22.03 14.10 -9.75
C LEU A 12 -20.93 14.98 -9.10
N ASP A 13 -21.28 16.19 -8.67
CA ASP A 13 -20.47 17.13 -7.91
C ASP A 13 -20.25 16.71 -6.43
N ASP A 14 -21.14 15.89 -5.87
CA ASP A 14 -21.02 15.32 -4.51
C ASP A 14 -20.42 13.90 -4.50
N ALA A 15 -20.14 13.33 -5.67
CA ALA A 15 -19.36 12.10 -5.74
C ALA A 15 -17.96 12.41 -5.19
N ALA A 16 -17.50 11.65 -4.20
CA ALA A 16 -16.16 11.83 -3.62
C ALA A 16 -15.15 11.92 -4.77
N ASP A 17 -14.60 13.12 -5.01
CA ASP A 17 -13.67 13.38 -6.09
C ASP A 17 -12.32 12.74 -5.75
N ILE A 18 -12.26 11.44 -5.97
CA ILE A 18 -11.09 10.58 -5.84
C ILE A 18 -9.94 11.00 -6.77
N THR A 19 -10.16 11.93 -7.71
CA THR A 19 -9.07 12.47 -8.54
C THR A 19 -8.36 13.65 -7.89
N ARG A 20 -8.97 14.30 -6.88
CA ARG A 20 -8.40 15.45 -6.16
C ARG A 20 -8.01 15.17 -4.72
N THR A 21 -8.32 14.00 -4.18
CA THR A 21 -7.89 13.63 -2.83
C THR A 21 -6.44 13.17 -2.83
N THR A 22 -5.57 13.90 -2.11
CA THR A 22 -4.18 13.50 -1.84
C THR A 22 -4.06 12.41 -0.77
N GLU A 23 -5.19 11.90 -0.26
CA GLU A 23 -5.20 10.79 0.69
C GLU A 23 -4.85 9.46 0.00
N PRO A 24 -4.06 8.59 0.65
CA PRO A 24 -3.71 7.28 0.09
C PRO A 24 -4.96 6.47 -0.23
N GLN A 25 -5.16 6.11 -1.50
CA GLN A 25 -6.32 5.32 -1.89
C GLN A 25 -6.13 3.83 -1.58
N PRO A 26 -7.20 3.13 -1.17
CA PRO A 26 -7.18 1.68 -1.05
C PRO A 26 -6.72 1.05 -2.37
N GLY A 27 -5.66 0.22 -2.33
CA GLY A 27 -5.12 -0.48 -3.50
C GLY A 27 -4.00 0.26 -4.24
N GLU A 28 -3.69 1.50 -3.90
CA GLU A 28 -2.62 2.28 -4.56
C GLU A 28 -1.24 1.62 -4.44
N THR A 29 -1.00 0.93 -3.31
CA THR A 29 0.21 0.11 -3.10
C THR A 29 0.32 -1.05 -4.09
N LEU A 30 -0.79 -1.67 -4.50
CA LEU A 30 -0.82 -2.75 -5.48
C LEU A 30 -0.74 -2.23 -6.93
N ALA A 31 -1.31 -1.05 -7.18
CA ALA A 31 -1.27 -0.41 -8.50
C ALA A 31 0.14 0.09 -8.87
N ASN A 32 0.95 0.49 -7.89
CA ASN A 32 2.31 0.97 -8.14
C ASN A 32 3.25 -0.17 -8.57
N THR A 33 3.67 -0.16 -9.84
CA THR A 33 4.60 -1.13 -10.45
C THR A 33 5.91 -1.28 -9.67
N ARG A 34 6.40 -0.24 -8.98
CA ARG A 34 7.65 -0.33 -8.20
C ARG A 34 7.53 -1.27 -6.98
N ASN A 35 6.33 -1.39 -6.41
CA ASN A 35 6.09 -2.28 -5.27
C ASN A 35 6.08 -3.76 -5.66
N TRP A 36 5.85 -4.08 -6.95
CA TRP A 36 5.82 -5.46 -7.45
C TRP A 36 7.14 -6.19 -7.30
N ALA A 37 8.27 -5.49 -7.36
CA ALA A 37 9.57 -6.09 -7.09
C ALA A 37 9.66 -6.64 -5.66
N GLY A 38 9.16 -5.87 -4.67
CA GLY A 38 9.11 -6.29 -3.27
C GLY A 38 8.14 -7.46 -3.06
N PHE A 39 6.93 -7.39 -3.63
CA PHE A 39 5.96 -8.49 -3.57
C PHE A 39 6.45 -9.77 -4.25
N GLY A 40 7.13 -9.64 -5.39
CA GLY A 40 7.76 -10.77 -6.08
C GLY A 40 8.83 -11.43 -5.21
N LEU A 41 9.69 -10.65 -4.56
CA LEU A 41 10.69 -11.17 -3.63
C LEU A 41 10.05 -11.89 -2.44
N LEU A 42 8.98 -11.32 -1.87
CA LEU A 42 8.24 -11.95 -0.78
C LEU A 42 7.64 -13.30 -1.21
N PHE A 43 7.01 -13.35 -2.37
CA PHE A 43 6.45 -14.59 -2.92
C PHE A 43 7.54 -15.66 -3.12
N ILE A 44 8.66 -15.28 -3.74
CA ILE A 44 9.82 -16.17 -3.92
C ILE A 44 10.34 -16.66 -2.56
N GLY A 45 10.50 -15.77 -1.59
CA GLY A 45 10.94 -16.11 -0.23
C GLY A 45 10.03 -17.15 0.44
N VAL A 46 8.71 -17.00 0.30
CA VAL A 46 7.74 -17.98 0.82
C VAL A 46 7.88 -19.33 0.12
N VAL A 47 7.98 -19.35 -1.21
CA VAL A 47 8.17 -20.59 -1.97
C VAL A 47 9.44 -21.32 -1.52
N ILE A 48 10.54 -20.58 -1.34
CA ILE A 48 11.81 -21.15 -0.86
C ILE A 48 11.66 -21.68 0.57
N ALA A 49 10.93 -21.00 1.45
CA ALA A 49 10.66 -21.47 2.81
C ALA A 49 9.87 -22.78 2.82
N VAL A 50 8.87 -22.92 1.93
CA VAL A 50 8.12 -24.18 1.75
C VAL A 50 9.06 -25.31 1.29
N VAL A 51 9.93 -25.03 0.32
CA VAL A 51 10.94 -26.00 -0.13
C VAL A 51 11.88 -26.39 1.02
N ALA A 52 12.35 -25.43 1.82
CA ALA A 52 13.20 -25.69 2.97
C ALA A 52 12.53 -26.64 3.97
N ALA A 53 11.25 -26.43 4.25
CA ALA A 53 10.46 -27.28 5.14
C ALA A 53 10.35 -28.72 4.59
N VAL A 54 10.11 -28.89 3.29
CA VAL A 54 10.09 -30.22 2.64
C VAL A 54 11.45 -30.89 2.69
N VAL A 55 12.53 -30.15 2.43
CA VAL A 55 13.90 -30.70 2.50
C VAL A 55 14.25 -31.12 3.94
N ALA A 56 13.75 -30.40 4.94
CA ALA A 56 13.94 -30.75 6.34
C ALA A 56 13.27 -32.10 6.69
N THR A 57 12.09 -32.40 6.14
CA THR A 57 11.39 -33.67 6.41
C THR A 57 12.10 -34.89 5.80
N TRP A 58 12.92 -34.69 4.77
CA TRP A 58 13.77 -35.74 4.18
C TRP A 58 15.07 -36.00 4.95
N GLY A 59 15.33 -35.29 6.05
CA GLY A 59 16.51 -35.51 6.90
C GLY A 59 17.78 -34.79 6.44
N PHE A 60 17.71 -33.95 5.40
CA PHE A 60 18.83 -33.15 4.93
C PHE A 60 19.00 -31.85 5.75
N GLY A 61 19.32 -31.99 7.04
CA GLY A 61 19.33 -30.85 7.99
C GLY A 61 20.23 -29.68 7.57
N ALA A 62 21.45 -29.94 7.09
CA ALA A 62 22.37 -28.89 6.67
C ALA A 62 21.88 -28.13 5.43
N ALA A 63 21.30 -28.84 4.45
CA ALA A 63 20.72 -28.23 3.27
C ALA A 63 19.45 -27.43 3.61
N ALA A 64 18.58 -27.98 4.46
CA ALA A 64 17.39 -27.29 4.94
C ALA A 64 17.74 -25.97 5.66
N LEU A 65 18.77 -25.98 6.50
CA LEU A 65 19.24 -24.77 7.19
C LEU A 65 19.72 -23.71 6.19
N ALA A 66 20.54 -24.09 5.21
CA ALA A 66 21.03 -23.15 4.20
C ALA A 66 19.89 -22.53 3.37
N ILE A 67 18.93 -23.35 2.93
CA ILE A 67 17.75 -22.88 2.17
C ILE A 67 16.88 -21.96 3.04
N THR A 68 16.72 -22.28 4.33
CA THR A 68 15.96 -21.46 5.29
C THR A 68 16.59 -20.08 5.47
N ILE A 69 17.92 -20.01 5.61
CA ILE A 69 18.64 -18.74 5.69
C ILE A 69 18.42 -17.91 4.43
N PHE A 70 18.51 -18.54 3.26
CA PHE A 70 18.27 -17.86 1.99
C PHE A 70 16.83 -17.33 1.88
N ALA A 71 15.83 -18.14 2.29
CA ALA A 71 14.44 -17.71 2.37
C ALA A 71 14.27 -16.48 3.28
N ALA A 72 14.87 -16.51 4.48
CA ALA A 72 14.80 -15.41 5.44
C ALA A 72 15.40 -14.12 4.87
N VAL A 73 16.58 -14.18 4.24
CA VAL A 73 17.21 -13.01 3.60
C VAL A 73 16.32 -12.45 2.50
N THR A 74 15.73 -13.32 1.68
CA THR A 74 14.83 -12.92 0.58
C THR A 74 13.57 -12.24 1.12
N LEU A 75 12.97 -12.78 2.18
CA LEU A 75 11.81 -12.19 2.85
C LEU A 75 12.12 -10.82 3.47
N VAL A 76 13.26 -10.71 4.16
CA VAL A 76 13.69 -9.45 4.77
C VAL A 76 13.94 -8.39 3.71
N ALA A 77 14.63 -8.74 2.62
CA ALA A 77 14.86 -7.82 1.51
C ALA A 77 13.56 -7.39 0.82
N GLY A 78 12.62 -8.32 0.60
CA GLY A 78 11.31 -8.02 0.02
C GLY A 78 10.48 -7.09 0.92
N ALA A 79 10.42 -7.39 2.22
CA ALA A 79 9.74 -6.56 3.21
C ALA A 79 10.34 -5.15 3.32
N ALA A 80 11.68 -5.05 3.28
CA ALA A 80 12.38 -3.77 3.28
C ALA A 80 12.04 -2.93 2.04
N LEU A 81 11.97 -3.55 0.85
CA LEU A 81 11.59 -2.86 -0.38
C LEU A 81 10.17 -2.26 -0.29
N VAL A 82 9.21 -3.05 0.19
CA VAL A 82 7.80 -2.61 0.31
C VAL A 82 7.66 -1.50 1.36
N THR A 83 8.35 -1.61 2.49
CA THR A 83 8.25 -0.63 3.58
C THR A 83 8.98 0.68 3.30
N PHE A 84 10.05 0.67 2.50
CA PHE A 84 10.78 1.88 2.14
C PHE A 84 9.91 2.87 1.36
N ASP A 85 9.03 2.39 0.49
CA ASP A 85 8.13 3.25 -0.28
C ASP A 85 7.02 3.86 0.59
N LEU A 86 6.53 3.14 1.60
CA LEU A 86 5.60 3.68 2.61
C LEU A 86 6.26 4.80 3.43
N LEU A 87 7.52 4.59 3.85
CA LEU A 87 8.27 5.60 4.60
C LEU A 87 8.58 6.84 3.76
N ARG A 88 8.86 6.67 2.46
CA ARG A 88 9.16 7.77 1.55
C ARG A 88 7.93 8.62 1.23
N GLY A 89 6.75 8.00 1.09
CA GLY A 89 5.48 8.72 0.94
C GLY A 89 5.16 9.58 2.17
N ARG A 90 5.33 9.01 3.38
CA ARG A 90 5.07 9.71 4.65
C ARG A 90 5.96 10.95 4.85
N LYS A 91 7.24 10.87 4.46
CA LYS A 91 8.17 12.01 4.53
C LYS A 91 7.79 13.17 3.60
N ARG A 92 7.11 12.89 2.49
CA ARG A 92 6.64 13.93 1.54
C ARG A 92 5.35 14.58 2.02
N GLY A 93 4.43 13.81 2.62
CA GLY A 93 3.19 14.35 3.20
C GLY A 93 3.42 15.32 4.38
N SER A 94 4.50 15.14 5.15
CA SER A 94 4.84 16.05 6.26
C SER A 94 5.59 17.32 5.84
N ALA A 95 6.04 17.43 4.59
CA ALA A 95 6.86 18.54 4.10
C ALA A 95 6.10 19.52 3.19
N ALA A 96 4.82 19.29 2.92
CA ALA A 96 3.99 20.24 2.19
C ALA A 96 3.41 21.27 3.17
N PRO A 97 3.76 22.56 3.06
CA PRO A 97 2.93 23.62 3.63
C PRO A 97 1.53 23.47 3.06
N GLN A 98 0.51 23.51 3.92
CA GLN A 98 -0.87 23.75 3.52
C GLN A 98 -0.94 25.14 2.87
N ASP A 99 -0.65 25.21 1.56
CA ASP A 99 -1.16 26.30 0.75
C ASP A 99 -2.67 26.13 0.72
N ALA A 100 -3.35 26.94 1.52
CA ALA A 100 -4.79 27.06 1.50
C ALA A 100 -5.23 27.21 0.02
N PRO A 101 -6.12 26.34 -0.48
CA PRO A 101 -6.48 26.35 -1.88
C PRO A 101 -7.03 27.73 -2.26
N ALA A 102 -6.62 28.28 -3.41
CA ALA A 102 -7.00 29.62 -3.90
C ALA A 102 -8.52 29.86 -4.04
N TRP A 103 -9.35 28.83 -3.86
CA TRP A 103 -10.81 28.93 -3.83
C TRP A 103 -11.39 29.12 -2.42
N GLN A 104 -10.60 29.00 -1.35
CA GLN A 104 -10.98 29.46 -0.01
C GLN A 104 -10.90 30.99 0.06
N VAL A 105 -11.88 31.63 -0.57
CA VAL A 105 -12.19 33.03 -0.29
C VAL A 105 -12.81 33.05 1.12
N ILE A 106 -12.03 33.46 2.12
CA ILE A 106 -12.55 33.75 3.46
C ILE A 106 -13.39 35.02 3.30
N VAL A 107 -14.70 34.85 3.13
CA VAL A 107 -15.63 35.98 3.16
C VAL A 107 -15.81 36.39 4.63
N PRO A 108 -15.46 37.62 5.04
CA PRO A 108 -15.74 38.10 6.38
C PRO A 108 -17.26 38.09 6.61
N PRO A 109 -17.76 37.64 7.76
CA PRO A 109 -19.18 37.75 8.07
C PRO A 109 -19.55 39.23 8.18
N GLY A 110 -20.21 39.77 7.16
CA GLY A 110 -20.79 41.11 7.16
C GLY A 110 -20.59 41.99 5.92
N ALA A 111 -20.38 41.43 4.72
CA ALA A 111 -20.43 42.19 3.47
C ALA A 111 -21.84 42.18 2.86
#